data_AF-A0A9P6SU97-F1
#
_entry.id   AF-A0A9P6SU97-F1
#
_cell.length_a   1.000
_cell.length_b   1.000
_cell.length_c   1.000
_cell.angle_alpha   90.00
_cell.angle_beta   90.00
_cell.angle_gamma   90.00
#
_symmetry.space_group_name_H-M   'P 1'
#
loop_
_entity.id
_entity.type
_entity.pdbx_description
1 polymer ?
#
loop_
_entity_poly.entity_id
_entity_poly.type
_entity_poly.pdbx_seq_one_letter_code
_entity_poly.pdbx_strand_id
1 'polypeptide(L)'
;MAAARGTANVLQRLEKSVGDGNYYEAHQMYRTVANRYVHAHNYKDAIKLLHSGALLLLKHKQAGSGTDLALYFIEVYNLGKVPVTEESRDRIFDLIDLMTPENGQRRQFLQNAISWSTNNSNSNNENGDPLLQHYVGLLFWK
;
A
#
# COMPACT_ATOMS: atom_id res chain seq x y z
N MET A 1 -15.95 -5.77 19.60
CA MET A 1 -15.16 -7.01 19.47
C MET A 1 -15.58 -7.93 18.32
N ALA A 2 -16.78 -7.80 17.71
CA ALA A 2 -17.21 -8.68 16.60
C ALA A 2 -16.60 -8.34 15.22
N ALA A 3 -16.36 -7.06 14.91
CA ALA A 3 -15.83 -6.62 13.62
C ALA A 3 -14.41 -7.16 13.33
N ALA A 4 -13.55 -7.23 14.35
CA ALA A 4 -12.16 -7.69 14.22
C ALA A 4 -12.01 -9.19 13.91
N ARG A 5 -13.00 -10.04 14.26
CA ARG A 5 -12.99 -11.46 13.89
C ARG A 5 -13.35 -11.68 12.42
N GLY A 6 -14.19 -10.82 11.84
CA GLY A 6 -14.56 -10.88 10.43
C GLY A 6 -13.38 -10.54 9.52
N THR A 7 -12.56 -9.55 9.90
CA THR A 7 -11.42 -9.08 9.09
C THR A 7 -10.29 -10.10 9.00
N ALA A 8 -9.95 -10.78 10.10
CA ALA A 8 -8.92 -11.82 10.12
C ALA A 8 -9.27 -13.02 9.22
N ASN A 9 -10.54 -13.44 9.22
CA ASN A 9 -11.01 -14.55 8.38
C ASN A 9 -11.00 -14.20 6.88
N VAL A 10 -11.26 -12.94 6.54
CA VAL A 10 -11.20 -12.47 5.15
C VAL A 10 -9.75 -12.46 4.67
N LEU A 11 -8.82 -11.94 5.49
CA LEU A 11 -7.41 -11.84 5.14
C LEU A 11 -6.78 -13.22 4.92
N GLN A 12 -7.04 -14.18 5.81
CA GLN A 12 -6.58 -15.57 5.62
C GLN A 12 -7.11 -16.22 4.34
N ARG A 13 -8.37 -15.97 3.97
CA ARG A 13 -8.95 -16.50 2.72
C ARG A 13 -8.30 -15.88 1.49
N LEU A 14 -8.00 -14.58 1.54
CA LEU A 14 -7.33 -13.87 0.45
C LEU A 14 -5.88 -14.32 0.31
N GLU A 15 -5.16 -14.49 1.42
CA GLU A 15 -3.80 -15.04 1.42
C GLU A 15 -3.76 -16.43 0.81
N LYS A 16 -4.69 -17.31 1.22
CA LYS A 16 -4.82 -18.64 0.63
C LYS A 16 -5.11 -18.58 -0.87
N SER A 17 -6.03 -17.71 -1.31
CA SER A 17 -6.36 -17.56 -2.74
C SER A 17 -5.16 -17.18 -3.59
N VAL A 18 -4.27 -16.32 -3.09
CA VAL A 18 -3.02 -15.97 -3.77
C VAL A 18 -2.03 -17.13 -3.75
N GLY A 19 -1.92 -17.86 -2.64
CA GLY A 19 -1.11 -19.08 -2.54
C GLY A 19 -1.54 -20.18 -3.51
N ASP A 20 -2.85 -20.28 -3.76
CA ASP A 20 -3.47 -21.22 -4.71
C ASP A 20 -3.33 -20.76 -6.18
N GLY A 21 -2.75 -19.58 -6.45
CA GLY A 21 -2.50 -19.05 -7.79
C GLY A 21 -3.67 -18.28 -8.42
N ASN A 22 -4.77 -18.06 -7.69
CA ASN A 22 -5.95 -17.32 -8.16
C ASN A 22 -5.74 -15.80 -8.00
N TYR A 23 -4.74 -15.27 -8.70
CA TYR A 23 -4.22 -13.91 -8.48
C TYR A 23 -5.21 -12.80 -8.87
N TYR A 24 -5.89 -12.96 -10.01
CA TYR A 24 -6.84 -11.97 -10.50
C TYR A 24 -8.06 -11.88 -9.58
N GLU A 25 -8.62 -13.02 -9.20
CA GLU A 25 -9.74 -13.11 -8.28
C GLU A 25 -9.36 -12.54 -6.92
N ALA A 26 -8.19 -12.89 -6.40
CA ALA A 26 -7.68 -12.34 -5.15
C ALA A 26 -7.56 -10.81 -5.22
N HIS A 27 -6.97 -10.27 -6.29
CA HIS A 27 -6.82 -8.84 -6.52
C HIS A 27 -8.18 -8.11 -6.51
N GLN A 28 -9.18 -8.60 -7.25
CA GLN A 28 -10.52 -8.01 -7.27
C GLN A 28 -11.20 -8.07 -5.89
N MET A 29 -10.98 -9.15 -5.15
CA MET A 29 -11.51 -9.30 -3.81
C MET A 29 -10.85 -8.35 -2.81
N TYR A 30 -9.53 -8.15 -2.88
CA TYR A 30 -8.81 -7.13 -2.10
C TYR A 30 -9.41 -5.73 -2.34
N ARG A 31 -9.60 -5.33 -3.60
CA ARG A 31 -10.22 -4.03 -3.95
C ARG A 31 -11.64 -3.91 -3.40
N THR A 32 -12.45 -4.95 -3.56
CA THR A 32 -13.84 -4.97 -3.11
C THR A 32 -13.95 -4.79 -1.59
N VAL A 33 -13.14 -5.51 -0.82
CA VAL A 33 -13.16 -5.42 0.65
C VAL A 33 -12.59 -4.08 1.11
N ALA A 34 -11.50 -3.60 0.49
CA ALA A 34 -10.94 -2.28 0.78
C ALA A 34 -11.97 -1.16 0.55
N ASN A 35 -12.71 -1.20 -0.56
CA ASN A 35 -13.79 -0.24 -0.84
C ASN A 35 -14.83 -0.23 0.28
N ARG A 36 -15.24 -1.39 0.79
CA ARG A 36 -16.19 -1.47 1.91
C ARG A 36 -15.65 -0.80 3.17
N TYR A 37 -14.37 -1.02 3.50
CA TYR A 37 -13.74 -0.36 4.64
C TYR A 37 -13.61 1.15 4.45
N VAL A 38 -13.22 1.60 3.26
CA VAL A 38 -13.13 3.03 2.92
C VAL A 38 -14.50 3.71 3.00
N HIS A 39 -15.56 3.09 2.48
CA HIS A 39 -16.94 3.61 2.58
C HIS A 39 -17.40 3.71 4.05
N ALA A 40 -17.00 2.76 4.88
CA ALA A 40 -17.24 2.77 6.32
C ALA A 40 -16.28 3.69 7.10
N HIS A 41 -15.43 4.48 6.42
CA HIS A 41 -14.40 5.33 7.01
C HIS A 41 -13.41 4.58 7.92
N ASN A 42 -13.30 3.26 7.75
CA ASN A 42 -12.38 2.41 8.48
C ASN A 42 -11.04 2.33 7.73
N TYR A 43 -10.32 3.45 7.67
CA TYR A 43 -9.07 3.55 6.93
C TYR A 43 -7.99 2.64 7.49
N LYS A 44 -7.96 2.41 8.81
CA LYS A 44 -6.98 1.53 9.46
C LYS A 44 -7.05 0.09 8.92
N ASP A 45 -8.25 -0.48 8.83
CA ASP A 45 -8.41 -1.84 8.30
C ASP A 45 -8.20 -1.89 6.78
N ALA A 46 -8.61 -0.85 6.04
CA ALA A 46 -8.31 -0.72 4.60
C ALA A 46 -6.81 -0.72 4.32
N ILE A 47 -6.04 0.06 5.10
CA ILE A 47 -4.58 0.14 5.02
C ILE A 47 -3.95 -1.22 5.26
N LYS A 48 -4.32 -1.90 6.36
CA LYS A 48 -3.78 -3.22 6.70
C LYS A 48 -4.05 -4.23 5.58
N LEU A 49 -5.27 -4.23 5.05
CA LEU A 49 -5.69 -5.12 3.99
C LEU A 49 -4.91 -4.85 2.68
N LEU A 50 -4.85 -3.60 2.23
CA LEU A 50 -4.21 -3.23 0.98
C LEU A 50 -2.69 -3.45 1.03
N HIS A 51 -2.04 -3.09 2.14
CA HIS A 51 -0.62 -3.35 2.34
C HIS A 51 -0.31 -4.85 2.25
N SER A 52 -1.08 -5.67 2.97
CA SER A 52 -0.92 -7.13 2.95
C SER A 52 -1.11 -7.72 1.54
N GLY A 53 -2.17 -7.29 0.83
CA GLY A 53 -2.47 -7.78 -0.51
C GLY A 53 -1.41 -7.38 -1.53
N ALA A 54 -0.94 -6.13 -1.46
CA ALA A 54 0.12 -5.62 -2.33
C ALA A 54 1.43 -6.41 -2.11
N LEU A 55 1.87 -6.59 -0.86
CA LEU A 55 3.07 -7.38 -0.54
C LEU A 55 2.97 -8.80 -1.10
N LEU A 56 1.83 -9.46 -0.90
CA LEU A 56 1.66 -10.84 -1.30
C LEU A 56 1.69 -10.98 -2.83
N LEU A 57 0.98 -10.13 -3.56
CA LEU A 57 0.99 -10.14 -5.02
C LEU A 57 2.36 -9.81 -5.60
N LEU A 58 3.07 -8.82 -5.04
CA LEU A 58 4.43 -8.48 -5.47
C LEU A 58 5.40 -9.66 -5.23
N LYS A 59 5.33 -10.34 -4.08
CA LYS A 59 6.14 -11.54 -3.80
C LYS A 59 5.86 -12.70 -4.77
N HIS A 60 4.63 -12.80 -5.27
CA HIS A 60 4.23 -13.77 -6.29
C HIS A 60 4.45 -13.29 -7.74
N LYS A 61 5.28 -12.25 -7.93
CA LYS A 61 5.63 -11.67 -9.24
C LYS A 61 4.44 -11.10 -10.02
N GLN A 62 3.32 -10.83 -9.35
CA GLN A 62 2.15 -10.16 -9.94
C GLN A 62 2.31 -8.65 -9.84
N ALA A 63 3.29 -8.11 -10.56
CA ALA A 63 3.72 -6.72 -10.43
C ALA A 63 2.58 -5.71 -10.66
N GLY A 64 1.78 -5.90 -11.71
CA GLY A 64 0.65 -5.03 -12.04
C GLY A 64 -0.40 -4.98 -10.92
N SER A 65 -0.94 -6.15 -10.52
CA SER A 65 -1.95 -6.22 -9.45
C SER A 65 -1.41 -5.76 -8.10
N GLY A 66 -0.18 -6.12 -7.75
CA GLY A 66 0.45 -5.69 -6.50
C GLY A 66 0.65 -4.17 -6.44
N THR A 67 1.06 -3.56 -7.57
CA THR A 67 1.27 -2.10 -7.64
C THR A 67 -0.04 -1.32 -7.71
N ASP A 68 -1.07 -1.86 -8.35
CA ASP A 68 -2.42 -1.29 -8.30
C ASP A 68 -2.94 -1.21 -6.85
N LEU A 69 -2.80 -2.28 -6.07
CA LEU A 69 -3.17 -2.26 -4.65
C LEU A 69 -2.32 -1.29 -3.82
N ALA A 70 -1.02 -1.17 -4.15
CA ALA A 70 -0.12 -0.24 -3.50
C ALA A 70 -0.49 1.23 -3.80
N LEU A 71 -0.88 1.54 -5.04
CA LEU A 71 -1.39 2.86 -5.41
C LEU A 71 -2.67 3.19 -4.62
N TYR A 72 -3.61 2.23 -4.55
CA TYR A 72 -4.82 2.43 -3.76
C TYR A 72 -4.51 2.59 -2.26
N PHE A 73 -3.51 1.88 -1.73
CA PHE A 73 -3.03 2.08 -0.37
C PHE A 73 -2.59 3.53 -0.09
N ILE A 74 -1.86 4.17 -1.02
CA ILE A 74 -1.47 5.59 -0.87
C ILE A 74 -2.69 6.53 -0.96
N GLU A 75 -3.68 6.22 -1.80
CA GLU A 75 -4.93 6.99 -1.83
C GLU A 75 -5.64 6.92 -0.48
N VAL A 76 -5.72 5.74 0.14
CA VAL A 76 -6.29 5.56 1.48
C VAL A 76 -5.49 6.29 2.56
N TYR A 77 -4.16 6.37 2.43
CA TYR A 77 -3.33 7.19 3.32
C TYR A 77 -3.74 8.67 3.27
N ASN A 78 -3.94 9.22 2.08
CA ASN A 78 -4.38 10.60 1.90
C ASN A 78 -5.81 10.81 2.41
N LEU A 79 -6.75 9.92 2.09
CA LEU A 79 -8.13 9.99 2.56
C LEU A 79 -8.22 9.94 4.09
N GLY A 80 -7.45 9.05 4.71
CA GLY A 80 -7.39 8.88 6.15
C GLY A 80 -6.52 9.91 6.88
N LYS A 81 -5.89 10.84 6.15
CA LYS A 81 -4.91 11.82 6.67
C LYS A 81 -3.86 11.15 7.55
N VAL A 82 -3.31 10.04 7.07
CA VAL A 82 -2.31 9.26 7.81
C VAL A 82 -1.04 10.11 7.97
N PRO A 83 -0.61 10.41 9.20
CA PRO A 83 0.57 11.24 9.43
C PRO A 83 1.84 10.49 9.01
N VAL A 84 2.87 11.25 8.65
CA VAL A 84 4.21 10.69 8.44
C VAL A 84 4.81 10.25 9.77
N THR A 85 4.90 8.93 9.95
CA THR A 85 5.56 8.24 11.06
C THR A 85 6.50 7.16 10.52
N GLU A 86 7.37 6.64 11.38
CA GLU A 86 8.20 5.47 11.08
C GLU A 86 7.36 4.29 10.55
N GLU A 87 6.32 3.89 11.28
CA GLU A 87 5.43 2.79 10.86
C GLU A 87 4.78 3.04 9.49
N SER A 88 4.28 4.26 9.25
CA SER A 88 3.62 4.58 7.97
C SER A 88 4.60 4.55 6.79
N ARG A 89 5.85 4.95 7.03
CA ARG A 89 6.94 5.00 6.06
C ARG A 89 7.52 3.61 5.78
N ASP A 90 7.68 2.78 6.80
CA ASP A 90 8.19 1.41 6.65
C ASP A 90 7.28 0.59 5.73
N ARG A 91 5.95 0.74 5.86
CA ARG A 91 5.00 0.11 4.93
C ARG A 91 5.19 0.56 3.47
N ILE A 92 5.64 1.79 3.24
CA ILE A 92 5.95 2.26 1.89
C ILE A 92 7.25 1.62 1.41
N PHE A 93 8.29 1.57 2.25
CA PHE A 93 9.56 0.92 1.92
C PHE A 93 9.38 -0.56 1.58
N ASP A 94 8.61 -1.30 2.39
CA ASP A 94 8.29 -2.71 2.13
C ASP A 94 7.74 -2.93 0.71
N LEU A 95 6.91 -2.00 0.22
CA LEU A 95 6.32 -2.05 -1.11
C LEU A 95 7.34 -1.65 -2.19
N ILE A 96 8.12 -0.59 -1.98
CA ILE A 96 9.13 -0.13 -2.94
C ILE A 96 10.17 -1.24 -3.22
N ASP A 97 10.59 -1.95 -2.19
CA ASP A 97 11.62 -2.98 -2.25
C ASP A 97 11.22 -4.18 -3.12
N LEU A 98 9.91 -4.44 -3.21
CA LEU A 98 9.35 -5.51 -4.02
C LEU A 98 8.92 -5.05 -5.42
N MET A 99 8.85 -3.74 -5.68
CA MET A 99 8.50 -3.21 -7.00
C MET A 99 9.71 -3.22 -7.92
N THR A 100 9.66 -4.02 -8.98
CA THR A 100 10.74 -4.07 -9.97
C THR A 100 10.70 -2.85 -10.91
N PRO A 101 11.86 -2.38 -11.41
CA PRO A 101 11.93 -1.22 -12.30
C PRO A 101 11.13 -1.33 -13.60
N GLU A 102 10.86 -2.55 -14.06
CA GLU A 102 10.13 -2.85 -15.31
C GLU A 102 8.63 -2.55 -15.19
N ASN A 103 8.12 -2.37 -13.97
CA ASN A 103 6.74 -1.99 -13.76
C ASN A 103 6.50 -0.51 -14.09
N GLY A 104 5.76 -0.24 -15.16
CA GLY A 104 5.41 1.12 -15.59
C GLY A 104 4.70 1.98 -14.53
N GLN A 105 4.03 1.37 -13.56
CA GLN A 105 3.33 2.08 -12.47
C GLN A 105 4.22 2.39 -11.26
N ARG A 106 5.44 1.83 -11.19
CA ARG A 106 6.37 2.07 -10.07
C ARG A 106 6.68 3.55 -9.89
N ARG A 107 6.95 4.27 -11.00
CA ARG A 107 7.23 5.71 -10.96
C ARG A 107 6.07 6.50 -10.35
N GLN A 108 4.83 6.16 -10.73
CA GLN A 108 3.63 6.79 -10.19
C GLN A 108 3.50 6.53 -8.69
N PHE A 109 3.76 5.30 -8.23
CA PHE A 109 3.74 4.98 -6.80
C PHE A 109 4.75 5.82 -6.01
N LEU A 110 5.99 5.94 -6.49
CA LEU A 110 7.03 6.75 -5.83
C LEU A 110 6.64 8.23 -5.76
N GLN A 111 6.09 8.79 -6.84
CA GLN A 111 5.59 10.17 -6.87
C GLN A 111 4.44 10.39 -5.88
N ASN A 112 3.49 9.45 -5.83
CA ASN A 112 2.37 9.52 -4.90
C ASN A 112 2.82 9.39 -3.44
N ALA A 113 3.81 8.55 -3.16
CA ALA A 113 4.39 8.41 -1.82
C ALA A 113 5.07 9.71 -1.34
N ILE A 114 5.87 10.35 -2.21
CA ILE A 114 6.48 11.65 -1.90
C ILE A 114 5.39 12.69 -1.65
N SER A 115 4.40 12.79 -2.54
CA SER A 115 3.28 13.74 -2.41
C SER A 115 2.49 13.53 -1.12
N TRP A 116 2.19 12.28 -0.75
CA TRP A 116 1.58 11.96 0.54
C TRP A 116 2.41 12.50 1.71
N SER A 117 3.73 12.28 1.68
CA SER A 117 4.62 12.70 2.76
C SER A 117 4.69 14.23 2.91
N THR A 118 4.59 14.97 1.80
CA THR A 118 4.49 16.43 1.79
C THR A 118 3.17 16.90 2.38
N ASN A 119 2.05 16.29 1.97
CA ASN A 119 0.71 16.72 2.37
C ASN A 119 0.34 16.37 3.83
N ASN A 120 0.97 15.35 4.42
CA ASN A 120 0.64 14.83 5.75
C ASN A 120 1.80 14.97 6.76
N SER A 121 2.72 15.90 6.50
CA SER A 121 3.82 16.24 7.41
C SER A 121 3.34 17.12 8.56
N ASN A 122 3.78 16.80 9.79
CA ASN A 122 3.29 17.45 11.00
C ASN A 122 4.09 18.70 11.42
N SER A 123 5.29 18.95 10.87
CA SER A 123 6.10 20.15 11.20
C SER A 123 7.29 20.35 10.25
N ASN A 124 7.54 21.59 9.82
CA ASN A 124 8.75 22.14 9.15
C ASN A 124 9.29 21.49 7.86
N ASN A 125 8.77 20.35 7.43
CA ASN A 125 9.21 19.72 6.18
C ASN A 125 8.22 20.05 5.05
N GLU A 126 8.24 21.31 4.58
CA GLU A 126 7.44 21.76 3.44
C GLU A 126 7.68 20.94 2.16
N ASN A 127 8.81 20.23 2.11
CA ASN A 127 9.20 19.43 0.96
C ASN A 127 8.81 17.94 1.08
N GLY A 128 8.35 17.44 2.23
CA GLY A 128 8.05 16.01 2.47
C GLY A 128 9.09 15.29 3.32
N ASP A 129 8.96 13.95 3.47
CA ASP A 129 9.81 13.16 4.37
C ASP A 129 11.25 13.00 3.82
N PRO A 130 12.30 13.49 4.52
CA PRO A 130 13.67 13.44 4.02
C PRO A 130 14.18 12.02 3.81
N LEU A 131 13.76 11.06 4.64
CA LEU A 131 14.21 9.67 4.54
C LEU A 131 13.60 8.99 3.31
N LEU A 132 12.30 9.21 3.05
CA LEU A 132 11.64 8.75 1.84
C LEU A 132 12.29 9.36 0.59
N GLN A 133 12.54 10.67 0.58
CA GLN A 133 13.20 11.33 -0.55
C GLN A 133 14.60 10.79 -0.80
N HIS A 134 15.40 10.63 0.25
CA HIS A 134 16.75 10.06 0.15
C HIS A 134 16.69 8.64 -0.42
N TYR A 135 15.77 7.81 0.08
CA TYR A 135 15.58 6.45 -0.39
C TYR A 135 15.21 6.40 -1.88
N VAL A 136 14.22 7.19 -2.29
CA VAL A 136 13.81 7.29 -3.70
C VAL A 136 14.97 7.79 -4.58
N GLY A 137 15.75 8.76 -4.11
CA GLY A 137 16.93 9.27 -4.81
C GLY A 137 17.97 8.17 -5.07
N LEU A 138 18.26 7.32 -4.08
CA LEU A 138 19.18 6.20 -4.23
C LEU A 138 18.71 5.16 -5.26
N LEU A 139 17.41 5.02 -5.48
CA LEU A 139 16.85 4.10 -6.48
C LEU A 139 17.02 4.58 -7.91
N PHE A 140 17.09 5.90 -8.14
CA PHE A 140 17.29 6.49 -9.47
C PHE A 140 18.76 6.85 -9.77
N TRP A 141 19.61 6.85 -8.74
CA TRP A 141 21.05 7.09 -8.91
C TRP A 141 21.80 5.89 -9.52
N LYS A 142 21.28 4.67 -9.29
CA LYS A 142 21.83 3.43 -9.86
C LYS A 142 21.41 3.26 -11.32
#